data_AF-A0A7Y0FXU8-F1
#
_entry.id   AF-A0A7Y0FXU8-F1
#
_cell.length_a   1.000
_cell.length_b   1.000
_cell.length_c   1.000
_cell.angle_alpha   90.00
_cell.angle_beta   90.00
_cell.angle_gamma   90.00
#
_symmetry.space_group_name_H-M   'P 1'
#
loop_
_entity.id
_entity.type
_entity.pdbx_description
1 polymer ?
#
loop_
_entity_poly.entity_id
_entity_poly.type
_entity_poly.pdbx_seq_one_letter_code
_entity_poly.pdbx_strand_id
1 'polypeptide(L)'
;MITRTVTLCFAGQLMSIFSTQQAHADQAHDFARFWAAVLAVEDRCDDFYSITDATMGGHLTADEYKRASDAVEDLRPKMARSLSALSCQAAAEAVADLGGLPFLKVWERR
;
A
#
# COMPACT_ATOMS: atom_id res chain seq x y z
N MET A 1 33.45 -19.58 -49.89
CA MET A 1 32.13 -19.40 -49.25
C MET A 1 32.08 -20.31 -48.04
N ILE A 2 32.08 -19.74 -46.82
CA ILE A 2 32.20 -20.49 -45.56
C ILE A 2 30.83 -20.44 -44.87
N THR A 3 30.12 -21.56 -44.86
CA THR A 3 28.83 -21.72 -44.21
C THR A 3 29.07 -21.98 -42.71
N ARG A 4 28.76 -21.01 -41.84
CA ARG A 4 28.77 -21.20 -40.39
C ARG A 4 27.34 -21.38 -39.91
N THR A 5 26.92 -22.64 -39.80
CA THR A 5 25.71 -23.02 -39.07
C THR A 5 26.10 -23.16 -37.61
N VAL A 6 25.76 -22.17 -36.78
CA VAL A 6 25.87 -22.29 -35.32
C VAL A 6 24.53 -22.81 -34.82
N THR A 7 24.48 -24.12 -34.59
CA THR A 7 23.47 -24.79 -33.79
C THR A 7 23.70 -24.40 -32.33
N LEU A 8 22.80 -23.60 -31.76
CA LEU A 8 22.67 -23.40 -30.32
C LEU A 8 21.41 -24.13 -29.84
N CYS A 9 21.59 -25.37 -29.40
CA CYS A 9 20.64 -26.07 -28.54
C CYS A 9 21.01 -25.72 -27.08
N PHE A 10 20.22 -24.85 -26.45
CA PHE A 10 20.09 -24.76 -24.99
C PHE A 10 18.59 -24.82 -24.72
N ALA A 11 18.05 -26.00 -24.45
CA ALA A 11 17.97 -26.59 -23.11
C ALA A 11 17.20 -25.68 -22.14
N GLY A 12 15.91 -25.98 -22.00
CA GLY A 12 15.18 -25.82 -20.74
C GLY A 12 14.71 -24.42 -20.39
N GLN A 13 13.39 -24.31 -20.16
CA GLN A 13 12.82 -24.10 -18.81
C GLN A 13 11.70 -23.05 -18.82
N LEU A 14 10.48 -23.56 -18.65
CA LEU A 14 9.33 -22.93 -17.97
C LEU A 14 9.04 -21.47 -18.35
N MET A 15 8.30 -21.29 -19.43
CA MET A 15 7.65 -20.03 -19.75
C MET A 15 6.49 -19.80 -18.75
N SER A 16 6.84 -19.16 -17.65
CA SER A 16 6.07 -18.18 -16.87
C SER A 16 4.61 -18.50 -16.54
N ILE A 17 4.41 -19.25 -15.46
CA ILE A 17 3.17 -19.26 -14.64
C ILE A 17 3.31 -18.24 -13.50
N PHE A 18 3.57 -16.95 -13.79
CA PHE A 18 3.75 -15.94 -12.73
C PHE A 18 3.15 -14.58 -13.11
N SER A 19 1.90 -14.53 -13.55
CA SER A 19 1.25 -13.23 -13.83
C SER A 19 -0.20 -13.14 -13.38
N THR A 20 -0.53 -13.76 -12.25
CA THR A 20 -1.79 -13.47 -11.53
C THR A 20 -1.60 -13.04 -10.08
N GLN A 21 -0.38 -13.10 -9.53
CA GLN A 21 -0.13 -12.79 -8.11
C GLN A 21 0.24 -11.32 -7.85
N GLN A 22 0.48 -10.52 -8.90
CA GLN A 22 0.98 -9.15 -8.75
C GLN A 22 -0.13 -8.14 -8.43
N ALA A 23 -1.31 -8.26 -9.05
CA ALA A 23 -2.44 -7.36 -8.78
C ALA A 23 -2.99 -7.48 -7.34
N HIS A 24 -2.87 -8.66 -6.73
CA HIS A 24 -3.28 -8.92 -5.34
C HIS A 24 -2.24 -8.46 -4.30
N ALA A 25 -0.99 -8.27 -4.70
CA ALA A 25 0.04 -7.72 -3.84
C ALA A 25 -0.11 -6.20 -3.68
N ASP A 26 -0.53 -5.53 -4.76
CA ASP A 26 -0.64 -4.07 -4.82
C ASP A 26 -1.74 -3.56 -3.87
N GLN A 27 -2.94 -4.14 -3.89
CA GLN A 27 -4.04 -3.65 -3.04
C GLN A 27 -3.79 -3.82 -1.54
N ALA A 28 -3.23 -4.96 -1.12
CA ALA A 28 -2.87 -5.18 0.28
C ALA A 28 -1.76 -4.22 0.73
N HIS A 29 -0.77 -3.96 -0.14
CA HIS A 29 0.32 -3.04 0.15
C HIS A 29 -0.16 -1.59 0.23
N ASP A 30 -0.99 -1.16 -0.71
CA ASP A 30 -1.56 0.19 -0.76
C ASP A 30 -2.45 0.44 0.47
N PHE A 31 -3.29 -0.54 0.83
CA PHE A 31 -4.09 -0.49 2.04
C PHE A 31 -3.24 -0.43 3.31
N ALA A 32 -2.16 -1.23 3.41
CA ALA A 32 -1.24 -1.17 4.55
C ALA A 32 -0.58 0.20 4.70
N ARG A 33 -0.18 0.83 3.58
CA ARG A 33 0.39 2.19 3.58
C ARG A 33 -0.63 3.22 4.02
N PHE A 34 -1.85 3.13 3.50
CA PHE A 34 -2.96 3.99 3.91
C PHE A 34 -3.23 3.87 5.41
N TRP A 35 -3.42 2.65 5.90
CA TRP A 35 -3.70 2.42 7.32
C TRP A 35 -2.54 2.86 8.22
N ALA A 36 -1.29 2.54 7.85
CA ALA A 36 -0.11 3.01 8.59
C ALA A 36 0.01 4.53 8.61
N ALA A 37 -0.35 5.21 7.51
CA ALA A 37 -0.31 6.66 7.43
C ALA A 37 -1.45 7.31 8.23
N VAL A 38 -2.63 6.70 8.26
CA VAL A 38 -3.74 7.09 9.13
C VAL A 38 -3.30 7.08 10.60
N LEU A 39 -2.77 5.94 11.08
CA LEU A 39 -2.28 5.81 12.45
C LEU A 39 -1.18 6.83 12.78
N ALA A 40 -0.29 7.10 11.81
CA ALA A 40 0.77 8.08 11.99
C ALA A 40 0.26 9.53 12.12
N VAL A 41 -0.88 9.86 11.52
CA VAL A 41 -1.54 11.16 11.71
C VAL A 41 -2.22 11.19 13.08
N GLU A 42 -2.97 10.14 13.45
CA GLU A 42 -3.65 10.05 14.75
C GLU A 42 -2.66 10.17 15.92
N ASP A 43 -1.46 9.58 15.81
CA ASP A 43 -0.40 9.67 16.82
C ASP A 43 0.10 11.09 17.09
N ARG A 44 -0.01 11.97 16.09
CA ARG A 44 0.58 13.31 16.11
C ARG A 44 -0.48 14.41 16.24
N CYS A 45 -1.68 14.16 15.74
CA CYS A 45 -2.69 15.18 15.48
C CYS A 45 -3.99 14.80 16.19
N ASP A 46 -4.10 15.19 17.46
CA ASP A 46 -5.24 14.86 18.36
C ASP A 46 -6.62 15.37 17.88
N ASP A 47 -6.64 16.24 16.87
CA ASP A 47 -7.85 16.84 16.29
C ASP A 47 -8.45 16.02 15.13
N PHE A 48 -7.74 15.01 14.62
CA PHE A 48 -8.18 14.18 13.49
C PHE A 48 -8.32 12.72 13.91
N TYR A 49 -9.53 12.19 13.76
CA TYR A 49 -9.83 10.78 14.00
C TYR A 49 -10.24 10.11 12.70
N SER A 50 -9.74 8.91 12.44
CA SER A 50 -10.13 8.17 11.25
C SER A 50 -11.51 7.56 11.40
N ILE A 51 -12.30 7.67 10.33
CA ILE A 51 -13.56 6.95 10.21
C ILE A 51 -13.20 5.49 10.02
N THR A 52 -13.52 4.65 11.01
CA THR A 52 -13.12 3.24 11.04
C THR A 52 -13.55 2.48 9.79
N ASP A 53 -14.68 2.88 9.18
CA ASP A 53 -15.20 2.31 7.93
C ASP A 53 -14.20 2.43 6.75
N ALA A 54 -13.40 3.50 6.71
CA ALA A 54 -12.37 3.72 5.68
C ALA A 54 -11.17 2.79 5.84
N THR A 55 -10.88 2.35 7.08
CA THR A 55 -9.74 1.49 7.43
C THR A 55 -10.15 0.04 7.70
N MET A 56 -11.38 -0.38 7.37
CA MET A 56 -11.81 -1.78 7.51
C MET A 56 -11.30 -2.70 6.39
N GLY A 57 -10.89 -2.16 5.24
CA GLY A 57 -10.36 -2.96 4.14
C GLY A 57 -11.37 -3.95 3.55
N GLY A 58 -12.68 -3.64 3.58
CA GLY A 58 -13.76 -4.56 3.17
C GLY A 58 -13.73 -5.02 1.70
N HIS A 59 -12.84 -4.45 0.88
CA HIS A 59 -12.58 -4.87 -0.50
C HIS A 59 -11.47 -5.95 -0.60
N LEU A 60 -10.74 -6.22 0.48
CA LEU A 60 -9.66 -7.20 0.53
C LEU A 60 -10.16 -8.58 0.95
N THR A 61 -9.50 -9.61 0.43
CA THR A 61 -9.62 -10.98 0.96
C THR A 61 -8.97 -11.09 2.34
N ALA A 62 -9.31 -12.13 3.11
CA ALA A 62 -8.74 -12.35 4.44
C ALA A 62 -7.20 -12.44 4.43
N ASP A 63 -6.62 -13.09 3.42
CA ASP A 63 -5.16 -13.20 3.28
C ASP A 63 -4.50 -11.87 2.93
N GLU A 64 -5.15 -11.05 2.09
CA GLU A 64 -4.68 -9.70 1.76
C GLU A 64 -4.75 -8.77 2.97
N TYR A 65 -5.86 -8.80 3.70
CA TYR A 65 -6.01 -8.03 4.94
C TYR A 65 -4.94 -8.44 5.96
N LYS A 66 -4.69 -9.74 6.11
CA LYS A 66 -3.64 -10.23 7.01
C LYS A 66 -2.25 -9.73 6.60
N ARG A 67 -1.87 -9.86 5.33
CA ARG A 67 -0.59 -9.33 4.82
C ARG A 67 -0.48 -7.82 5.02
N ALA A 68 -1.59 -7.10 4.82
CA ALA A 68 -1.61 -5.66 5.01
C ALA A 68 -1.40 -5.29 6.49
N SER A 69 -2.18 -5.91 7.39
CA SER A 69 -2.07 -5.74 8.84
C SER A 69 -0.66 -6.06 9.35
N ASP A 70 -0.06 -7.16 8.90
CA ASP A 70 1.29 -7.58 9.29
C ASP A 70 2.35 -6.55 8.84
N ALA A 71 2.08 -5.76 7.79
CA ALA A 71 2.98 -4.71 7.29
C ALA A 71 2.77 -3.33 7.93
N VAL A 72 1.65 -3.09 8.62
CA VAL A 72 1.32 -1.76 9.19
C VAL A 72 2.35 -1.30 10.21
N GLU A 73 2.78 -2.18 11.10
CA GLU A 73 3.75 -1.83 12.16
C GLU A 73 5.08 -1.35 11.59
N ASP A 74 5.56 -2.01 10.52
CA ASP A 74 6.80 -1.64 9.83
C ASP A 74 6.67 -0.36 8.99
N LEU A 75 5.47 -0.05 8.51
CA LEU A 75 5.19 1.11 7.67
C LEU A 75 4.90 2.36 8.49
N ARG A 76 4.28 2.24 9.68
CA ARG A 76 3.88 3.36 10.53
C ARG A 76 5.02 4.34 10.84
N PRO A 77 6.22 3.94 11.33
CA PRO A 77 7.30 4.89 11.58
C PRO A 77 7.85 5.53 10.30
N LYS A 78 7.76 4.83 9.15
CA LYS A 78 8.17 5.37 7.84
C LYS A 78 7.19 6.46 7.39
N MET A 79 5.88 6.21 7.52
CA MET A 79 4.84 7.18 7.19
C MET A 79 4.88 8.39 8.14
N ALA A 80 5.05 8.17 9.45
CA ALA A 80 5.21 9.24 10.42
C ALA A 80 6.38 10.17 10.06
N ARG A 81 7.52 9.61 9.64
CA ARG A 81 8.67 10.39 9.17
C ARG A 81 8.40 11.15 7.88
N SER A 82 7.66 10.57 6.93
CA SER A 82 7.28 11.25 5.69
C SER A 82 6.31 12.41 5.95
N LEU A 83 5.39 12.25 6.90
CA LEU A 83 4.38 13.24 7.26
C LEU A 83 4.88 14.30 8.25
N SER A 84 6.03 14.07 8.90
CA SER A 84 6.56 14.98 9.93
C SER A 84 6.82 16.39 9.43
N ALA A 85 7.10 16.55 8.13
CA ALA A 85 7.33 17.85 7.50
C ALA A 85 6.04 18.62 7.15
N LEU A 86 4.87 17.98 7.23
CA LEU A 86 3.57 18.55 6.86
C LEU A 86 2.80 19.00 8.11
N SER A 87 1.93 20.00 7.97
CA SER A 87 0.93 20.35 8.99
C SER A 87 -0.07 19.22 9.19
N CYS A 88 -0.81 19.20 10.30
CA CYS A 88 -1.80 18.16 10.55
C CYS A 88 -2.88 18.08 9.47
N GLN A 89 -3.40 19.23 9.02
CA GLN A 89 -4.36 19.29 7.92
C GLN A 89 -3.77 18.75 6.61
N ALA A 90 -2.55 19.17 6.24
CA ALA A 90 -1.91 18.71 5.01
C ALA A 90 -1.53 17.22 5.06
N ALA A 91 -1.17 16.71 6.24
CA ALA A 91 -0.92 15.29 6.43
C ALA A 91 -2.22 14.47 6.28
N ALA A 92 -3.32 14.94 6.88
CA ALA A 92 -4.62 14.29 6.75
C ALA A 92 -5.12 14.30 5.28
N GLU A 93 -4.94 15.41 4.55
CA GLU A 93 -5.22 15.49 3.11
C GLU A 93 -4.38 14.51 2.30
N ALA A 94 -3.06 14.49 2.53
CA ALA A 94 -2.16 13.57 1.84
C ALA A 94 -2.51 12.09 2.09
N VAL A 95 -2.99 11.75 3.28
CA VAL A 95 -3.44 10.39 3.61
C VAL A 95 -4.75 10.06 2.90
N ALA A 96 -5.69 11.00 2.82
CA ALA A 96 -6.93 10.81 2.08
C ALA A 96 -6.67 10.57 0.59
N ASP A 97 -5.77 11.35 0.00
CA ASP A 97 -5.31 11.19 -1.39
C ASP A 97 -4.63 9.83 -1.61
N LEU A 98 -3.83 9.36 -0.65
CA LEU A 98 -3.16 8.06 -0.72
C LEU A 98 -4.15 6.88 -0.73
N GLY A 99 -5.27 7.01 -0.01
CA GLY A 99 -6.37 6.03 -0.06
C GLY A 99 -7.30 6.20 -1.25
N GLY A 100 -7.15 7.26 -2.05
CA GLY A 100 -8.09 7.62 -3.12
C GLY A 100 -9.51 7.94 -2.62
N LEU A 101 -9.64 8.30 -1.34
CA LEU A 101 -10.91 8.57 -0.67
C LEU A 101 -11.04 10.06 -0.40
N PRO A 102 -12.25 10.64 -0.50
CA PRO A 102 -12.43 12.04 -0.16
C PRO A 102 -12.16 12.25 1.34
N PHE A 103 -11.59 13.40 1.70
CA PHE A 103 -11.19 13.74 3.08
C PHE A 103 -12.26 13.42 4.14
N LEU A 104 -13.51 13.81 3.88
CA LEU A 104 -14.65 13.61 4.79
C LEU A 104 -15.13 12.14 4.90
N LYS A 105 -14.58 11.24 4.08
CA LYS A 105 -14.79 9.79 4.20
C LYS A 105 -13.69 9.12 5.01
N VAL A 106 -12.54 9.79 5.19
CA VAL A 106 -11.40 9.26 5.95
C VAL A 106 -11.34 9.87 7.34
N TRP A 107 -11.65 11.16 7.49
CA TRP A 107 -11.42 11.91 8.72
C TRP A 107 -12.69 12.52 9.30
N GLU A 108 -12.85 12.36 10.60
CA GLU A 108 -13.72 13.18 11.44
C GLU A 108 -12.88 14.27 12.14
N ARG A 109 -13.39 15.51 12.09
CA ARG A 109 -12.79 16.65 12.77
C ARG A 109 -13.61 16.98 14.01
N ARG A 110 -12.94 17.17 15.14
CA ARG A 110 -13.56 17.59 16.40
C ARG A 110 -13.83 19.09 16.46
#